data_AF-A0A396GNH7-F1
#
_entry.id   AF-A0A396GNH7-F1
#
_cell.length_a   1.000
_cell.length_b   1.000
_cell.length_c   1.000
_cell.angle_alpha   90.00
_cell.angle_beta   90.00
_cell.angle_gamma   90.00
#
_symmetry.space_group_name_H-M   'P 1'
#
loop_
_entity.id
_entity.type
_entity.pdbx_description
1 polymer ?
#
loop_
_entity_poly.entity_id
_entity_poly.type
_entity_poly.pdbx_seq_one_letter_code
_entity_poly.pdbx_strand_id
1 'polypeptide(L)'
;MIEPYNKLVKLAARAFYDDPTSKGDDQPKTGRSDNRGIDVVILDALTRKQWVREEDLAKDLKLNTKELRRRLQSFAEEKIITRDQRKETAKGAKIYSAAVAATADATKGKMGEEKVKLHTHSYCCLDYAQIYDVVRYRLHHMKHKLKDELENKNTVQEYICTNCGKRSQ
;
A
#
# COMPACT_ATOMS: atom_id res chain seq x y z
N MET A 1 -21.31 -9.98 -2.19
CA MET A 1 -20.27 -10.71 -2.96
C MET A 1 -18.84 -10.28 -2.61
N ILE A 2 -18.58 -9.03 -2.22
CA ILE A 2 -17.22 -8.53 -1.89
C ILE A 2 -16.79 -8.83 -0.44
N GLU A 3 -17.72 -9.06 0.49
CA GLU A 3 -17.44 -9.26 1.92
C GLU A 3 -16.42 -10.37 2.24
N PRO A 4 -16.43 -11.55 1.58
CA PRO A 4 -15.41 -12.57 1.81
C PRO A 4 -14.00 -12.09 1.45
N TYR A 5 -13.87 -11.33 0.37
CA TYR A 5 -12.60 -10.75 -0.07
C TYR A 5 -12.14 -9.65 0.88
N ASN A 6 -13.05 -8.80 1.37
CA ASN A 6 -12.73 -7.82 2.41
C ASN A 6 -12.22 -8.49 3.69
N LYS A 7 -12.84 -9.60 4.09
CA LYS A 7 -12.38 -10.38 5.25
C LYS A 7 -11.00 -10.98 5.01
N LEU A 8 -10.72 -11.51 3.81
CA LEU A 8 -9.40 -12.01 3.43
C LEU A 8 -8.34 -10.91 3.55
N VAL A 9 -8.60 -9.72 2.99
CA VAL A 9 -7.68 -8.58 3.05
C VAL A 9 -7.40 -8.19 4.50
N LYS A 10 -8.42 -8.09 5.36
CA LYS A 10 -8.23 -7.73 6.77
C LYS A 10 -7.43 -8.76 7.55
N LEU A 11 -7.63 -10.05 7.27
CA LEU A 11 -6.86 -11.12 7.89
C LEU A 11 -5.40 -11.11 7.40
N ALA A 12 -5.19 -10.97 6.10
CA ALA A 12 -3.85 -10.89 5.50
C ALA A 12 -3.09 -9.64 5.98
N ALA A 13 -3.77 -8.49 6.06
CA ALA A 13 -3.22 -7.26 6.61
C ALA A 13 -2.68 -7.49 8.03
N ARG A 14 -3.50 -8.08 8.91
CA ARG A 14 -3.09 -8.38 10.29
C ARG A 14 -2.01 -9.45 10.39
N ALA A 15 -2.02 -10.45 9.52
CA ALA A 15 -1.06 -11.55 9.59
C ALA A 15 0.32 -11.17 9.04
N PHE A 16 0.38 -10.31 8.02
CA PHE A 16 1.61 -10.04 7.28
C PHE A 16 2.15 -8.62 7.47
N TYR A 17 1.33 -7.67 7.90
CA TYR A 17 1.69 -6.25 8.00
C TYR A 17 1.44 -5.64 9.38
N ASP A 18 0.81 -6.38 10.30
CA ASP A 18 0.84 -6.04 11.71
C ASP A 18 2.21 -6.47 12.23
N ASP A 19 2.99 -5.52 12.72
CA ASP A 19 4.37 -5.77 13.18
C ASP A 19 4.34 -6.54 14.51
N PRO A 20 4.66 -7.85 14.54
CA PRO A 20 4.70 -8.62 15.78
C PRO A 20 6.09 -8.55 16.43
N THR A 21 7.03 -7.78 15.86
CA THR A 21 8.46 -7.92 16.12
C THR A 21 9.17 -6.58 16.35
N SER A 22 9.03 -6.07 17.57
CA SER A 22 10.22 -5.58 18.26
C SER A 22 11.14 -6.78 18.56
N LYS A 23 11.80 -7.37 17.55
CA LYS A 23 12.90 -8.29 17.83
C LYS A 23 14.16 -7.49 18.14
N GLY A 24 14.69 -7.68 19.34
CA GLY A 24 16.06 -7.34 19.72
C GLY A 24 16.17 -6.07 20.57
N ASP A 25 16.40 -6.26 21.87
CA ASP A 25 16.72 -5.23 22.86
C ASP A 25 18.17 -4.72 22.70
N ASP A 26 18.60 -4.36 21.48
CA ASP A 26 19.97 -3.89 21.20
C ASP A 26 20.04 -2.90 20.02
N GLN A 27 19.14 -1.92 19.98
CA GLN A 27 19.37 -0.75 19.13
C GLN A 27 18.91 0.54 19.84
N PRO A 28 19.76 1.56 19.97
CA PRO A 28 19.36 2.81 20.60
C PRO A 28 18.22 3.42 19.78
N LYS A 29 17.05 3.53 20.43
CA LYS A 29 15.85 4.13 19.89
C LYS A 29 16.13 5.60 19.57
N THR A 30 16.52 5.88 18.34
CA THR A 30 16.48 7.24 17.80
C THR A 30 15.03 7.54 17.43
N GLY A 31 14.50 8.61 18.01
CA GLY A 31 13.08 8.98 17.97
C GLY A 31 12.50 9.06 16.56
N ARG A 32 11.84 7.99 16.13
CA ARG A 32 11.22 7.90 14.81
C ARG A 32 9.83 7.30 14.98
N SER A 33 8.84 8.18 14.96
CA SER A 33 7.39 7.97 14.74
C SER A 33 6.94 6.51 14.77
N ASP A 34 6.14 6.15 15.78
CA ASP A 34 5.53 4.83 15.97
C ASP A 34 4.59 4.48 14.80
N ASN A 35 5.21 4.08 13.70
CA ASN A 35 4.61 3.82 12.41
C ASN A 35 4.00 2.42 12.32
N ARG A 36 3.81 1.77 13.48
CA ARG A 36 3.32 0.40 13.66
C ARG A 36 1.82 0.34 13.36
N GLY A 37 1.39 -0.65 12.59
CA GLY A 37 -0.02 -0.84 12.24
C GLY A 37 -0.57 0.14 11.20
N ILE A 38 0.21 1.12 10.72
CA ILE A 38 -0.24 2.05 9.67
C ILE A 38 -0.61 1.30 8.39
N ASP A 39 0.14 0.25 8.04
CA ASP A 39 -0.14 -0.59 6.87
C ASP A 39 -1.50 -1.30 7.00
N VAL A 40 -1.80 -1.83 8.18
CA VAL A 40 -3.09 -2.45 8.49
C VAL A 40 -4.22 -1.42 8.37
N VAL A 41 -4.02 -0.20 8.88
CA VAL A 41 -5.00 0.89 8.80
C VAL A 41 -5.26 1.31 7.36
N ILE A 42 -4.21 1.45 6.53
CA ILE A 42 -4.35 1.79 5.11
C ILE A 42 -5.15 0.71 4.37
N LEU A 43 -4.79 -0.57 4.54
CA LEU A 43 -5.48 -1.67 3.89
C LEU A 43 -6.95 -1.78 4.35
N ASP A 44 -7.22 -1.63 5.65
CA ASP A 44 -8.60 -1.62 6.18
C ASP A 44 -9.42 -0.45 5.62
N ALA A 45 -8.83 0.74 5.48
CA ALA A 45 -9.49 1.88 4.85
C ALA A 45 -9.79 1.64 3.37
N LEU A 46 -8.90 0.96 2.64
CA LEU A 46 -9.12 0.61 1.24
C LEU A 46 -10.20 -0.47 1.08
N THR A 47 -10.43 -1.36 2.05
CA THR A 47 -11.58 -2.32 1.96
C THR A 47 -12.95 -1.64 1.94
N ARG A 48 -13.02 -0.37 2.37
CA ARG A 48 -14.25 0.43 2.39
C ARG A 48 -14.42 1.31 1.15
N LYS A 49 -13.42 1.40 0.27
CA LYS A 49 -13.38 2.35 -0.86
C LYS A 49 -12.99 1.62 -2.15
N GLN A 50 -13.69 1.89 -3.25
CA GLN A 50 -13.38 1.22 -4.53
C GLN A 50 -12.16 1.84 -5.23
N TRP A 51 -12.15 3.16 -5.44
CA TRP A 51 -11.01 3.92 -5.96
C TRP A 51 -10.89 5.20 -5.15
N VAL A 52 -9.69 5.52 -4.67
CA VAL A 52 -9.46 6.71 -3.83
C VAL A 52 -8.24 7.49 -4.32
N ARG A 53 -8.35 8.82 -4.35
CA ARG A 53 -7.20 9.71 -4.56
C ARG A 53 -6.24 9.55 -3.41
N GLU A 54 -4.96 9.37 -3.70
CA GLU A 54 -3.93 9.20 -2.67
C GLU A 54 -3.88 10.40 -1.71
N GLU A 55 -4.17 11.61 -2.21
CA GLU A 55 -4.19 12.83 -1.41
C GLU A 55 -5.37 12.87 -0.44
N ASP A 56 -6.54 12.40 -0.86
CA ASP A 56 -7.72 12.35 0.00
C ASP A 56 -7.59 11.22 1.03
N LEU A 57 -7.00 10.09 0.63
CA LEU A 57 -6.66 9.01 1.56
C LEU A 57 -5.68 9.49 2.64
N ALA A 58 -4.67 10.30 2.28
CA ALA A 58 -3.74 10.88 3.25
C ALA A 58 -4.44 11.79 4.25
N LYS A 59 -5.36 12.64 3.78
CA LYS A 59 -6.15 13.54 4.64
C LYS A 59 -7.05 12.77 5.59
N ASP A 60 -7.77 11.77 5.08
CA ASP A 60 -8.70 10.95 5.87
C ASP A 60 -7.99 10.19 6.98
N LEU A 61 -6.80 9.64 6.69
CA LEU A 61 -6.00 8.90 7.66
C LEU A 61 -5.07 9.80 8.49
N LYS A 62 -5.08 11.12 8.24
CA LYS A 62 -4.18 12.10 8.86
C LYS A 62 -2.70 11.71 8.75
N LEU A 63 -2.33 11.09 7.63
CA LEU A 63 -0.97 10.66 7.33
C LEU A 63 -0.24 11.69 6.49
N ASN A 64 1.08 11.76 6.65
CA ASN A 64 1.92 12.52 5.74
C ASN A 64 1.81 11.93 4.32
N THR A 65 1.49 12.76 3.32
CA THR A 65 1.35 12.32 1.92
C THR A 65 2.60 11.62 1.38
N LYS A 66 3.81 12.05 1.78
CA LYS A 66 5.06 11.38 1.37
C LYS A 66 5.19 9.98 1.97
N GLU A 67 4.77 9.81 3.22
CA GLU A 67 4.80 8.51 3.89
C GLU A 67 3.77 7.56 3.27
N LEU A 68 2.53 8.04 3.09
CA LEU A 68 1.48 7.24 2.46
C LEU A 68 1.91 6.79 1.06
N ARG A 69 2.46 7.69 0.23
CA ARG A 69 2.96 7.35 -1.10
C ARG A 69 4.03 6.27 -1.08
N ARG A 70 4.93 6.29 -0.10
CA ARG A 70 5.95 5.25 0.08
C ARG A 70 5.31 3.89 0.39
N ARG A 71 4.34 3.85 1.31
CA ARG A 71 3.64 2.60 1.67
C ARG A 71 2.80 2.06 0.51
N LEU A 72 2.08 2.92 -0.20
CA LEU A 72 1.32 2.54 -1.39
C LEU A 72 2.24 2.01 -2.50
N GLN A 73 3.46 2.54 -2.64
CA GLN A 73 4.46 1.99 -3.56
C GLN A 73 4.83 0.55 -3.19
N SER A 74 5.13 0.28 -1.93
CA SER A 74 5.42 -1.08 -1.45
C SER A 74 4.25 -2.04 -1.67
N PHE A 75 3.00 -1.61 -1.41
CA PHE A 75 1.82 -2.43 -1.70
C PHE A 75 1.62 -2.69 -3.19
N ALA A 76 1.99 -1.75 -4.06
CA ALA A 76 1.90 -1.95 -5.50
C ALA A 76 2.97 -2.94 -6.00
N GLU A 77 4.18 -2.89 -5.43
CA GLU A 77 5.26 -3.84 -5.70
C GLU A 77 4.87 -5.26 -5.27
N GLU A 78 4.23 -5.39 -4.12
CA GLU A 78 3.71 -6.66 -3.59
C GLU A 78 2.39 -7.10 -4.23
N LYS A 79 1.90 -6.40 -5.27
CA LYS A 79 0.65 -6.71 -6.00
C LYS A 79 -0.61 -6.71 -5.12
N ILE A 80 -0.61 -5.96 -4.04
CA ILE A 80 -1.77 -5.79 -3.14
C ILE A 80 -2.71 -4.71 -3.68
N ILE A 81 -2.17 -3.64 -4.28
CA ILE A 81 -2.97 -2.55 -4.82
C ILE A 81 -2.64 -2.30 -6.30
N THR A 82 -3.62 -1.74 -7.01
CA THR A 82 -3.42 -1.12 -8.31
C THR A 82 -3.31 0.39 -8.13
N ARG A 83 -2.38 1.02 -8.85
CA ARG A 83 -2.21 2.48 -8.90
C ARG A 83 -2.44 2.97 -10.32
N ASP A 84 -3.15 4.08 -10.46
CA ASP A 84 -3.47 4.70 -11.74
C ASP A 84 -3.27 6.22 -11.66
N GLN A 85 -2.69 6.82 -12.71
CA GLN A 85 -2.49 8.27 -12.79
C GLN A 85 -3.48 8.86 -13.77
N ARG A 86 -4.41 9.68 -13.26
CA ARG A 86 -5.45 10.31 -14.07
C ARG A 86 -5.19 11.80 -14.18
N LYS A 87 -5.25 12.32 -15.41
CA LYS A 87 -5.23 13.76 -15.67
C LYS A 87 -6.66 14.29 -15.52
N GLU A 88 -6.90 15.04 -14.46
CA GLU A 88 -8.20 15.70 -14.27
C GLU A 88 -8.11 17.14 -14.76
N THR A 89 -9.10 17.55 -15.55
CA THR A 89 -9.34 18.98 -15.78
C THR A 89 -10.01 19.54 -14.53
N ALA A 90 -9.74 20.79 -14.16
CA ALA A 90 -10.39 21.49 -13.06
C ALA A 90 -11.90 21.80 -13.33
N LYS A 91 -12.59 20.96 -14.11
CA LYS A 91 -14.01 21.12 -14.48
C LYS A 91 -14.91 20.42 -13.47
N GLY A 92 -14.99 21.01 -12.28
CA GLY A 92 -16.09 20.77 -11.33
C GLY A 92 -16.71 22.08 -10.84
N ALA A 93 -15.93 23.16 -10.78
CA ALA A 93 -16.40 24.46 -10.26
C ALA A 93 -16.75 25.49 -11.36
N LYS A 94 -16.46 25.22 -12.64
CA LYS A 94 -16.67 26.19 -13.74
C LYS A 94 -17.77 25.83 -14.75
N ILE A 95 -18.57 24.80 -14.52
CA ILE A 95 -19.69 24.48 -15.43
C ILE A 95 -20.85 25.48 -15.23
N TYR A 96 -21.06 26.00 -14.01
CA TYR A 96 -22.05 27.05 -13.77
C TYR A 96 -21.62 28.42 -14.31
N SER A 97 -20.32 28.74 -14.34
CA SER A 97 -19.84 30.05 -14.81
C SER A 97 -19.83 30.19 -16.33
N ALA A 98 -19.59 29.10 -17.08
CA ALA A 98 -19.59 29.14 -18.55
C ALA A 98 -21.01 29.26 -19.13
N ALA A 99 -22.01 28.64 -18.48
CA ALA A 99 -23.41 28.77 -18.89
C ALA A 99 -23.96 30.18 -18.64
N VAL A 100 -23.51 30.87 -17.58
CA VAL A 100 -23.90 32.26 -17.29
C VAL A 100 -23.25 33.25 -18.29
N ALA A 101 -21.99 33.01 -18.68
CA ALA A 101 -21.30 33.86 -19.66
C ALA A 101 -21.84 33.75 -21.10
N ALA A 102 -22.52 32.66 -21.45
CA ALA A 102 -23.09 32.45 -22.78
C ALA A 102 -24.39 33.25 -23.05
N THR A 103 -24.88 34.03 -22.08
CA THR A 103 -26.07 34.90 -22.25
C THR A 103 -25.73 36.39 -22.34
N ALA A 104 -24.46 36.77 -22.27
CA ALA A 104 -24.02 38.15 -22.42
C ALA A 104 -23.33 38.35 -23.79
N ASP A 105 -23.94 39.23 -24.57
CA ASP A 105 -23.81 39.43 -26.00
C ASP A 105 -22.45 39.95 -26.49
N ALA A 106 -22.24 39.75 -27.79
CA ALA A 106 -21.14 40.11 -28.69
C ALA A 106 -20.10 41.17 -28.26
N THR A 107 -18.79 40.81 -28.35
CA THR A 107 -17.80 41.47 -29.25
C THR A 107 -16.39 40.87 -29.15
N LYS A 108 -15.82 40.56 -30.33
CA LYS A 108 -14.39 40.55 -30.71
C LYS A 108 -13.31 40.07 -29.71
N GLY A 109 -12.63 38.98 -30.11
CA GLY A 109 -11.18 39.06 -30.32
C GLY A 109 -10.28 38.19 -29.45
N LYS A 110 -9.43 37.41 -30.15
CA LYS A 110 -8.22 36.69 -29.70
C LYS A 110 -8.42 35.40 -28.91
N MET A 111 -8.32 34.32 -29.69
CA MET A 111 -7.91 32.98 -29.33
C MET A 111 -6.69 33.02 -28.39
N GLY A 112 -6.94 33.03 -27.08
CA GLY A 112 -5.94 32.73 -26.06
C GLY A 112 -6.04 31.24 -25.77
N GLU A 113 -4.99 30.48 -26.07
CA GLU A 113 -4.83 29.13 -25.55
C GLU A 113 -4.76 29.21 -24.02
N GLU A 114 -5.91 29.15 -23.37
CA GLU A 114 -6.00 28.92 -21.93
C GLU A 114 -5.47 27.49 -21.72
N LYS A 115 -4.16 27.38 -21.44
CA LYS A 115 -3.52 26.14 -20.99
C LYS A 115 -4.27 25.65 -19.77
N VAL A 116 -5.29 24.82 -20.00
CA VAL A 116 -6.03 24.13 -18.94
C VAL A 116 -4.98 23.35 -18.16
N LYS A 117 -4.67 23.81 -16.94
CA LYS A 117 -3.75 23.12 -16.03
C LYS A 117 -4.39 21.80 -15.64
N LEU A 118 -4.11 20.77 -16.44
CA LEU A 118 -4.41 19.39 -16.14
C LEU A 118 -3.61 19.02 -14.88
N HIS A 119 -4.31 18.78 -13.78
CA HIS A 119 -3.66 18.28 -12.57
C HIS A 119 -3.66 16.75 -12.67
N THR A 120 -2.47 16.16 -12.63
CA THR A 120 -2.31 14.71 -12.59
C THR A 120 -2.52 14.25 -11.15
N HIS A 121 -3.58 13.48 -10.91
CA HIS A 121 -3.87 12.88 -9.61
C HIS A 121 -3.58 11.38 -9.66
N SER A 122 -2.91 10.88 -8.62
CA SER A 122 -2.71 9.45 -8.40
C SER A 122 -3.90 8.86 -7.63
N TYR A 123 -4.41 7.75 -8.14
CA TYR A 123 -5.49 6.96 -7.57
C TYR A 123 -5.00 5.56 -7.19
N CYS A 124 -5.61 4.97 -6.17
CA CYS A 124 -5.34 3.59 -5.77
C CYS A 124 -6.61 2.80 -5.42
N CYS A 125 -6.54 1.49 -5.60
CA CYS A 125 -7.57 0.52 -5.22
C CYS A 125 -6.96 -0.83 -4.84
N LEU A 126 -7.71 -1.67 -4.11
CA LEU A 126 -7.32 -3.07 -3.88
C LEU A 126 -7.48 -3.90 -5.15
N ASP A 127 -6.52 -4.78 -5.42
CA ASP A 127 -6.62 -5.78 -6.48
C ASP A 127 -6.95 -7.15 -5.86
N TYR A 128 -8.25 -7.44 -5.69
CA TYR A 128 -8.68 -8.65 -4.99
C TYR A 128 -8.22 -9.95 -5.65
N ALA A 129 -8.05 -9.96 -6.98
CA ALA A 129 -7.57 -11.14 -7.70
C ALA A 129 -6.09 -11.39 -7.38
N GLN A 130 -5.25 -10.35 -7.52
CA GLN A 130 -3.83 -10.46 -7.19
C GLN A 130 -3.59 -10.73 -5.71
N ILE A 131 -4.35 -10.11 -4.81
CA ILE A 131 -4.24 -10.36 -3.37
C ILE A 131 -4.48 -11.84 -3.05
N TYR A 132 -5.49 -12.46 -3.68
CA TYR A 132 -5.76 -13.88 -3.47
C TYR A 132 -4.56 -14.75 -3.86
N ASP A 133 -3.97 -14.49 -5.02
CA ASP A 133 -2.79 -15.23 -5.50
C ASP A 133 -1.57 -14.99 -4.61
N VAL A 134 -1.33 -13.75 -4.19
CA VAL A 134 -0.22 -13.38 -3.29
C VAL A 134 -0.37 -14.08 -1.94
N VAL A 135 -1.56 -14.06 -1.34
CA VAL A 135 -1.81 -14.72 -0.04
C VAL A 135 -1.65 -16.23 -0.18
N ARG A 136 -2.20 -16.82 -1.25
CA ARG A 136 -2.06 -18.26 -1.54
C ARG A 136 -0.59 -18.65 -1.69
N TYR A 137 0.18 -17.86 -2.44
CA TYR A 137 1.60 -18.08 -2.65
C TYR A 137 2.39 -17.97 -1.33
N ARG A 138 2.16 -16.93 -0.52
CA ARG A 138 2.82 -16.76 0.78
C ARG A 138 2.57 -17.94 1.71
N LEU A 139 1.32 -18.38 1.82
CA LEU A 139 0.97 -19.55 2.63
C LEU A 139 1.61 -20.84 2.11
N HIS A 140 1.61 -21.04 0.79
CA HIS A 140 2.28 -22.18 0.17
C HIS A 140 3.78 -22.18 0.46
N HIS A 141 4.45 -21.03 0.29
CA HIS A 141 5.87 -20.88 0.55
C HIS A 141 6.21 -21.10 2.03
N MET A 142 5.42 -20.55 2.95
CA MET A 142 5.59 -20.79 4.39
C MET A 142 5.46 -22.28 4.75
N LYS A 143 4.44 -22.96 4.20
CA LYS A 143 4.27 -24.40 4.39
C LYS A 143 5.45 -25.19 3.84
N HIS A 144 5.91 -24.85 2.64
CA HIS A 144 7.05 -25.49 2.00
C HIS A 144 8.32 -25.32 2.83
N LYS A 145 8.63 -24.08 3.25
CA LYS A 145 9.79 -23.77 4.08
C LYS A 145 9.79 -24.55 5.40
N LEU A 146 8.66 -24.60 6.11
CA LEU A 146 8.55 -25.37 7.35
C LEU A 146 8.73 -26.87 7.10
N LYS A 147 8.24 -27.37 5.96
CA LYS A 147 8.43 -28.76 5.55
C LYS A 147 9.89 -29.05 5.25
N ASP A 148 10.58 -28.18 4.50
CA ASP A 148 12.00 -28.29 4.21
C ASP A 148 12.84 -28.25 5.50
N GLU A 149 12.51 -27.38 6.44
CA GLU A 149 13.18 -27.30 7.75
C GLU A 149 12.97 -28.58 8.59
N LEU A 150 11.80 -29.22 8.51
CA LEU A 150 11.51 -30.48 9.18
C LEU A 150 12.17 -31.69 8.50
N GLU A 151 12.20 -31.69 7.16
CA GLU A 151 12.79 -32.75 6.33
C GLU A 151 14.30 -32.63 6.20
N ASN A 152 14.87 -31.45 6.50
CA ASN A 152 16.31 -31.23 6.67
C ASN A 152 16.82 -31.99 7.90
N LYS A 153 16.92 -33.31 7.72
CA LYS A 153 17.72 -34.23 8.51
C LYS A 153 19.21 -34.07 8.18
N ASN A 154 19.69 -32.84 8.01
CA ASN A 154 21.10 -32.55 8.24
C ASN A 154 21.34 -32.67 9.75
N THR A 155 21.25 -33.90 10.24
CA THR A 155 21.87 -34.39 11.46
C THR A 155 23.38 -34.44 11.24
N VAL A 156 23.97 -33.38 10.70
CA VAL A 156 25.34 -33.06 11.08
C VAL A 156 25.16 -32.55 12.49
N GLN A 157 25.44 -33.41 13.47
CA GLN A 157 25.61 -32.96 14.84
C GLN A 157 26.75 -31.95 14.79
N GLU A 158 26.45 -30.65 14.66
CA GLU A 158 27.43 -29.60 14.91
C GLU A 158 27.83 -29.74 16.38
N TYR A 159 28.85 -30.54 16.64
CA TYR A 159 29.44 -30.65 17.96
C TYR A 159 30.18 -29.33 18.19
N ILE A 160 29.59 -28.52 19.06
CA ILE A 160 30.29 -27.37 19.63
C ILE A 160 31.09 -27.91 20.81
N CYS A 161 32.42 -27.91 20.69
CA CYS A 161 33.28 -28.28 21.80
C CYS A 161 33.05 -27.30 22.97
N THR A 162 32.60 -27.81 24.12
CA THR A 162 32.32 -26.99 25.32
C THR A 162 33.56 -26.32 25.91
N ASN A 163 34.76 -26.77 25.54
CA ASN A 163 36.02 -26.26 26.07
C ASN A 163 36.70 -25.21 25.16
N CYS A 164 36.35 -25.14 23.86
CA CYS A 164 37.00 -24.20 22.93
C CYS A 164 36.08 -23.58 21.86
N GLY A 165 34.79 -23.91 21.84
CA GLY A 165 33.77 -23.30 20.98
C GLY A 165 33.90 -23.60 19.48
N LYS A 166 34.87 -24.43 19.06
CA LYS A 166 35.03 -24.80 17.65
C LYS A 166 33.90 -25.75 17.24
N ARG A 167 33.35 -25.49 16.05
CA ARG A 167 32.38 -26.34 15.36
C ARG A 167 33.10 -27.27 14.40
N SER A 168 32.80 -28.56 14.52
CA SER A 168 33.21 -29.58 13.56
C SER A 168 31.97 -30.12 12.87
N GLN A 169 32.02 -30.20 11.53
CA GLN A 169 31.04 -30.91 10.70
C GLN A 169 31.50 -32.34 10.46
#